data_AF-A0A2Z6LKY5-F1
#
_entry.id   AF-A0A2Z6LKY5-F1
#
_cell.length_a   1.000
_cell.length_b   1.000
_cell.length_c   1.000
_cell.angle_alpha   90.00
_cell.angle_beta   90.00
_cell.angle_gamma   90.00
#
_symmetry.space_group_name_H-M   'P 1'
#
loop_
_entity.id
_entity.type
_entity.pdbx_description
1 polymer ?
#
loop_
_entity_poly.entity_id
_entity_poly.type
_entity_poly.pdbx_seq_one_letter_code
_entity_poly.pdbx_strand_id
1 'polypeptide(L)'
;MCNNEGALFVHAIAKNISVADILGPSYHSPIIPSCFALNGVKNYEGTSQPLLAVQVTELVDGIFIGFTINHVIVDGVRHRLVPPLQENYFGNAVLDCVVTMQAGDLLEDIGLGKGSWEMNKMIALYSNEKLKNHYENWLITPSFITLSVANSNSIVIANSPLFDVYGNDFGWGIPVGVRSGGANKRNGKIIVYAGVEKGSMDLEVCLPYEILEAIGNDDEFMEFVSN
;
A
#
# COMPACT_ATOMS: atom_id res chain seq x y z
N MET A 1 -2.53 8.90 -20.61
CA MET A 1 -2.77 8.15 -21.86
C MET A 1 -3.66 6.98 -21.50
N CYS A 2 -4.80 6.83 -22.18
CA CYS A 2 -5.78 5.76 -21.98
C CYS A 2 -6.04 5.17 -23.37
N ASN A 3 -5.95 3.85 -23.54
CA ASN A 3 -6.19 3.20 -24.84
C ASN A 3 -7.70 3.04 -25.16
N ASN A 4 -8.58 3.56 -24.29
CA ASN A 4 -10.05 3.47 -24.36
C ASN A 4 -10.62 2.03 -24.36
N GLU A 5 -9.81 1.00 -24.05
CA GLU A 5 -10.28 -0.39 -23.98
C GLU A 5 -10.99 -0.72 -22.66
N GLY A 6 -11.01 0.21 -21.71
CA GLY A 6 -11.65 0.03 -20.41
C GLY A 6 -10.80 -0.79 -19.44
N ALA A 7 -11.47 -1.51 -18.54
CA ALA A 7 -10.83 -2.39 -17.57
C ALA A 7 -10.77 -3.83 -18.09
N LEU A 8 -9.64 -4.51 -17.89
CA LEU A 8 -9.50 -5.93 -18.18
C LEU A 8 -10.17 -6.75 -17.08
N PHE A 9 -11.08 -7.65 -17.46
CA PHE A 9 -11.69 -8.60 -16.54
C PHE A 9 -11.17 -10.01 -16.81
N VAL A 10 -10.68 -10.68 -15.77
CA VAL A 10 -10.16 -12.05 -15.84
C VAL A 10 -10.92 -12.92 -14.86
N HIS A 11 -11.32 -14.11 -15.29
CA HIS A 11 -11.85 -15.16 -14.41
C HIS A 11 -10.87 -16.32 -14.37
N ALA A 12 -10.60 -16.83 -13.17
CA ALA A 12 -9.68 -17.93 -12.93
C ALA A 12 -10.26 -18.89 -11.88
N ILE A 13 -9.78 -20.13 -11.88
CA ILE A 13 -10.20 -21.16 -10.92
C ILE A 13 -8.95 -21.81 -10.32
N ALA A 14 -8.81 -21.75 -9.00
CA ALA A 14 -7.73 -22.37 -8.23
C ALA A 14 -8.27 -23.58 -7.45
N LYS A 15 -8.41 -24.72 -8.15
CA LYS A 15 -9.11 -25.93 -7.67
C LYS A 15 -8.57 -26.55 -6.38
N ASN A 16 -7.35 -26.21 -5.97
CA ASN A 16 -6.66 -26.80 -4.82
C ASN A 16 -6.20 -25.74 -3.80
N ILE A 17 -6.72 -24.51 -3.91
CA ILE A 17 -6.35 -23.39 -3.04
C ILE A 17 -7.58 -22.97 -2.26
N SER A 18 -7.47 -22.95 -0.95
CA SER A 18 -8.48 -22.46 -0.02
C SER A 18 -8.21 -21.02 0.39
N VAL A 19 -9.17 -20.38 1.05
CA VAL A 19 -8.98 -19.10 1.73
C VAL A 19 -7.86 -19.19 2.78
N ALA A 20 -7.74 -20.32 3.48
CA ALA A 20 -6.68 -20.52 4.48
C ALA A 20 -5.27 -20.54 3.85
N ASP A 21 -5.12 -21.01 2.61
CA ASP A 21 -3.83 -20.99 1.89
C ASP A 21 -3.40 -19.57 1.48
N ILE A 22 -4.37 -18.65 1.36
CA ILE A 22 -4.16 -17.22 1.08
C ILE A 22 -3.82 -16.47 2.37
N LEU A 23 -4.54 -16.75 3.46
CA LEU A 23 -4.45 -15.98 4.69
C LEU A 23 -3.43 -16.54 5.70
N GLY A 24 -3.24 -17.85 5.75
CA GLY A 24 -2.42 -18.54 6.77
C GLY A 24 -0.90 -18.30 6.70
N PRO A 25 -0.26 -18.19 5.51
CA PRO A 25 1.19 -18.03 5.46
C PRO A 25 1.66 -16.67 6.02
N SER A 26 2.55 -16.69 7.01
CA SER A 26 3.10 -15.48 7.66
C SER A 26 4.18 -14.75 6.82
N TYR A 27 4.80 -15.43 5.86
CA TYR A 27 5.95 -14.88 5.10
C TYR A 27 5.66 -14.68 3.62
N HIS A 28 5.43 -15.77 2.89
CA HIS A 28 5.22 -15.72 1.44
C HIS A 28 4.29 -16.84 1.00
N SER A 29 3.18 -16.46 0.37
CA SER A 29 2.26 -17.38 -0.28
C SER A 29 2.49 -17.34 -1.80
N PRO A 30 3.04 -18.42 -2.41
CA PRO A 30 3.41 -18.41 -3.84
C PRO A 30 2.24 -18.22 -4.81
N ILE A 31 1.01 -18.43 -4.35
CA ILE A 31 -0.18 -18.30 -5.20
C ILE A 31 -0.61 -16.82 -5.34
N ILE A 32 -0.30 -15.95 -4.36
CA ILE A 32 -0.77 -14.56 -4.34
C ILE A 32 -0.46 -13.83 -5.64
N PRO A 33 0.75 -13.87 -6.22
CA PRO A 33 1.05 -13.19 -7.48
C PRO A 33 0.19 -13.67 -8.66
N SER A 34 -0.26 -14.93 -8.67
CA SER A 34 -1.11 -15.48 -9.74
C SER A 34 -2.56 -15.03 -9.66
N CYS A 35 -2.98 -14.47 -8.52
CA CYS A 35 -4.30 -13.91 -8.31
C CYS A 35 -4.45 -12.48 -8.87
N PHE A 36 -3.38 -11.91 -9.44
CA PHE A 36 -3.35 -10.56 -10.03
C PHE A 36 -3.00 -10.64 -11.52
N ALA A 37 -3.92 -10.16 -12.37
CA ALA A 37 -3.64 -9.95 -13.78
C ALA A 37 -2.61 -8.83 -13.99
N LEU A 38 -1.94 -8.80 -15.14
CA LEU A 38 -0.93 -7.79 -15.51
C LEU A 38 0.29 -7.73 -14.56
N ASN A 39 0.56 -8.78 -13.79
CA ASN A 39 1.76 -8.84 -12.97
C ASN A 39 3.03 -8.73 -13.83
N GLY A 40 3.96 -7.85 -13.45
CA GLY A 40 5.19 -7.58 -14.19
C GLY A 40 5.06 -6.53 -15.31
N VAL A 41 3.84 -6.09 -15.65
CA VAL A 41 3.64 -4.94 -16.56
C VAL A 41 4.11 -3.66 -15.86
N LYS A 42 4.91 -2.86 -16.55
CA LYS A 42 5.47 -1.62 -15.99
C LYS A 42 4.57 -0.42 -16.24
N ASN A 43 4.68 0.59 -15.38
CA ASN A 43 3.93 1.85 -15.45
C ASN A 43 3.95 2.54 -16.82
N TYR A 44 5.08 2.51 -17.54
CA TYR A 44 5.17 3.14 -18.87
C TYR A 44 4.46 2.36 -19.98
N GLU A 45 4.11 1.08 -19.73
CA GLU A 45 3.38 0.22 -20.65
C GLU A 45 1.86 0.43 -20.57
N GLY A 46 1.37 1.30 -19.66
CA GLY A 46 -0.05 1.69 -19.59
C GLY A 46 -0.59 2.44 -20.82
N THR A 47 0.26 2.69 -21.81
CA THR A 47 -0.13 3.23 -23.12
C THR A 47 -0.62 2.14 -24.08
N SER A 48 -0.14 0.90 -23.90
CA SER A 48 -0.45 -0.26 -24.74
C SER A 48 -1.13 -1.39 -23.97
N GLN A 49 -1.11 -1.34 -22.64
CA GLN A 49 -1.78 -2.28 -21.73
C GLN A 49 -2.94 -1.61 -20.99
N PRO A 50 -3.95 -2.36 -20.54
CA PRO A 50 -5.04 -1.84 -19.73
C PRO A 50 -4.53 -1.14 -18.46
N LEU A 51 -5.16 -0.01 -18.09
CA LEU A 51 -4.81 0.73 -16.88
C LEU A 51 -5.37 0.12 -15.59
N LEU A 52 -6.45 -0.65 -15.71
CA LEU A 52 -7.09 -1.37 -14.61
C LEU A 52 -7.35 -2.81 -15.06
N ALA A 53 -7.02 -3.78 -14.21
CA ALA A 53 -7.46 -5.15 -14.35
C ALA A 53 -8.11 -5.64 -13.04
N VAL A 54 -9.19 -6.39 -13.18
CA VAL A 54 -9.89 -7.08 -12.10
C VAL A 54 -9.86 -8.56 -12.41
N GLN A 55 -9.23 -9.34 -11.54
CA GLN A 55 -9.24 -10.80 -11.64
C GLN A 55 -10.10 -11.39 -10.52
N VAL A 56 -11.11 -12.17 -10.88
CA VAL A 56 -11.91 -12.97 -9.95
C VAL A 56 -11.40 -14.41 -10.01
N THR A 57 -10.84 -14.89 -8.91
CA THR A 57 -10.32 -16.25 -8.79
C THR A 57 -11.20 -17.06 -7.83
N GLU A 58 -11.84 -18.11 -8.33
CA GLU A 58 -12.58 -19.06 -7.50
C GLU A 58 -11.61 -19.95 -6.73
N LEU A 59 -11.76 -19.99 -5.42
CA LEU A 59 -11.06 -20.87 -4.48
C LEU A 59 -11.97 -22.04 -4.11
N VAL A 60 -11.43 -23.04 -3.42
CA VAL A 60 -12.20 -24.22 -2.97
C VAL A 60 -13.38 -23.82 -2.07
N ASP A 61 -13.20 -22.79 -1.24
CA ASP A 61 -14.12 -22.34 -0.20
C ASP A 61 -14.32 -20.82 -0.18
N GLY A 62 -14.01 -20.12 -1.29
CA GLY A 62 -14.14 -18.66 -1.36
C GLY A 62 -13.78 -18.05 -2.72
N ILE A 63 -13.62 -16.73 -2.74
CA ILE A 63 -13.28 -15.96 -3.94
C ILE A 63 -12.16 -14.98 -3.58
N PHE A 64 -11.16 -14.87 -4.45
CA PHE A 64 -10.16 -13.82 -4.41
C PHE A 64 -10.42 -12.80 -5.53
N ILE A 65 -10.51 -11.52 -5.19
CA ILE A 65 -10.66 -10.43 -6.17
C ILE A 65 -9.36 -9.62 -6.20
N GLY A 66 -8.57 -9.80 -7.24
CA GLY A 66 -7.31 -9.08 -7.46
C GLY A 66 -7.52 -7.82 -8.29
N PHE A 67 -7.12 -6.68 -7.76
CA PHE A 67 -7.08 -5.41 -8.49
C PHE A 67 -5.64 -5.08 -8.87
N THR A 68 -5.39 -4.87 -10.16
CA THR A 68 -4.11 -4.37 -10.67
C THR A 68 -4.34 -3.04 -11.36
N ILE A 69 -3.58 -2.02 -10.96
CA ILE A 69 -3.70 -0.67 -11.51
C ILE A 69 -2.33 -0.27 -12.07
N ASN A 70 -2.27 -0.06 -13.39
CA ASN A 70 -1.08 0.43 -14.10
C ASN A 70 -1.03 1.98 -14.10
N HIS A 71 -1.50 2.54 -13.00
CA HIS A 71 -1.52 3.95 -12.67
C HIS A 71 -1.51 4.01 -11.15
N VAL A 72 -0.56 4.75 -10.59
CA VAL A 72 -0.55 5.01 -9.15
C VAL A 72 -1.84 5.82 -8.88
N ILE A 73 -2.74 5.34 -8.02
CA ILE A 73 -3.83 6.14 -7.44
C ILE A 73 -3.46 6.27 -5.98
N VAL A 74 -2.92 7.42 -5.60
CA VAL A 74 -2.56 7.70 -4.22
C VAL A 74 -3.14 9.03 -3.82
N ASP A 75 -3.81 9.00 -2.67
CA ASP A 75 -4.69 10.05 -2.22
C ASP A 75 -4.51 10.22 -0.71
N GLY A 76 -3.96 11.37 -0.32
CA GLY A 76 -3.74 11.72 1.08
C GLY A 76 -3.89 13.21 1.39
N VAL A 77 -3.90 14.07 0.37
CA VAL A 77 -3.90 15.54 0.55
C VAL A 77 -5.18 16.24 0.07
N ARG A 78 -6.18 15.51 -0.45
CA ARG A 78 -7.43 16.10 -0.98
C ARG A 78 -8.08 17.12 -0.05
N HIS A 79 -8.18 16.77 1.24
CA HIS A 79 -8.83 17.59 2.26
C HIS A 79 -8.02 18.86 2.62
N ARG A 80 -6.76 18.95 2.19
CA ARG A 80 -5.86 20.08 2.47
C ARG A 80 -5.85 21.13 1.38
N LEU A 81 -6.40 20.81 0.21
CA LEU A 81 -6.59 21.78 -0.87
C LEU A 81 -7.80 22.68 -0.56
N VAL A 82 -7.79 23.90 -1.07
CA VAL A 82 -8.87 24.88 -0.91
C VAL A 82 -9.29 25.40 -2.29
N PRO A 83 -10.49 25.03 -2.79
CA PRO A 83 -11.45 24.11 -2.15
C PRO A 83 -10.92 22.66 -2.10
N PRO A 84 -11.40 21.83 -1.15
CA PRO A 84 -11.05 20.41 -1.11
C PRO A 84 -11.44 19.71 -2.42
N LEU A 85 -10.63 18.72 -2.82
CA LEU A 85 -11.01 17.84 -3.92
C LEU A 85 -12.21 16.98 -3.52
N GLN A 86 -13.03 16.63 -4.51
CA GLN A 86 -14.23 15.82 -4.28
C GLN A 86 -13.88 14.42 -3.76
N GLU A 87 -14.81 13.82 -3.00
CA GLU A 87 -14.62 12.48 -2.43
C GLU A 87 -14.48 11.39 -3.50
N ASN A 88 -15.09 11.58 -4.67
CA ASN A 88 -15.01 10.71 -5.83
C ASN A 88 -13.89 11.11 -6.82
N TYR A 89 -12.95 11.98 -6.42
CA TYR A 89 -11.79 12.30 -7.25
C TYR A 89 -10.93 11.04 -7.46
N PHE A 90 -10.80 10.62 -8.73
CA PHE A 90 -10.11 9.39 -9.12
C PHE A 90 -8.67 9.61 -9.62
N GLY A 91 -8.11 10.80 -9.39
CA GLY A 91 -6.73 11.14 -9.76
C GLY A 91 -5.75 10.99 -8.59
N ASN A 92 -4.52 11.47 -8.80
CA ASN A 92 -3.50 11.47 -7.74
C ASN A 92 -3.53 12.77 -6.94
N ALA A 93 -3.63 12.63 -5.62
CA ALA A 93 -3.57 13.72 -4.65
C ALA A 93 -2.71 13.28 -3.46
N VAL A 94 -1.43 13.02 -3.71
CA VAL A 94 -0.46 12.61 -2.70
C VAL A 94 0.77 13.51 -2.72
N LEU A 95 1.44 13.56 -1.57
CA LEU A 95 2.81 14.00 -1.45
C LEU A 95 3.62 12.96 -0.68
N ASP A 96 4.81 12.69 -1.19
CA ASP A 96 5.79 11.89 -0.46
C ASP A 96 6.44 12.75 0.62
N CYS A 97 6.39 12.26 1.86
CA CYS A 97 7.01 12.89 3.01
C CYS A 97 8.21 12.04 3.45
N VAL A 98 9.36 12.68 3.64
CA VAL A 98 10.57 12.00 4.13
C VAL A 98 10.98 12.63 5.45
N VAL A 99 11.19 11.77 6.45
CA VAL A 99 11.79 12.12 7.74
C VAL A 99 13.09 11.35 7.86
N THR A 100 14.16 12.04 8.22
CA THR A 100 15.49 11.44 8.42
C THR A 100 15.93 11.67 9.85
N MET A 101 16.33 10.59 10.53
CA MET A 101 16.88 10.61 11.89
C MET A 101 18.03 9.61 12.00
N GLN A 102 18.89 9.78 13.01
CA GLN A 102 19.88 8.77 13.33
C GLN A 102 19.20 7.57 14.01
N ALA A 103 19.64 6.36 13.67
CA ALA A 103 19.12 5.15 14.32
C ALA A 103 19.33 5.19 15.84
N GLY A 104 20.47 5.71 16.31
CA GLY A 104 20.76 5.85 17.74
C GLY A 104 19.74 6.73 18.47
N ASP A 105 19.29 7.83 17.86
CA ASP A 105 18.31 8.74 18.46
C ASP A 105 16.93 8.09 18.61
N LEU A 106 16.58 7.16 17.72
CA LEU A 106 15.32 6.40 17.77
C LEU A 106 15.33 5.33 18.88
N LEU A 107 16.52 4.84 19.26
CA LEU A 107 16.71 3.80 20.26
C LEU A 107 16.85 4.35 21.70
N GLU A 108 16.83 5.67 21.88
CA GLU A 108 16.77 6.28 23.21
C GLU A 108 15.39 6.10 23.85
N ASP A 109 15.28 6.20 25.19
CA ASP A 109 14.03 6.01 25.96
C ASP A 109 12.81 6.82 25.44
N ILE A 110 13.05 7.97 24.80
CA ILE A 110 12.00 8.82 24.20
C ILE A 110 12.10 8.92 22.68
N GLY A 111 12.88 8.04 22.06
CA GLY A 111 13.22 8.06 20.63
C GLY A 111 12.02 7.88 19.73
N LEU A 112 11.10 6.95 20.05
CA LEU A 112 9.84 6.77 19.32
C LEU A 112 8.98 8.04 19.33
N GLY A 113 8.85 8.69 20.49
CA GLY A 113 8.10 9.94 20.63
C GLY A 113 8.73 11.08 19.83
N LYS A 114 10.07 11.20 19.83
CA LYS A 114 10.80 12.14 18.97
C LYS A 114 10.53 11.87 17.48
N GLY A 115 10.60 10.60 17.07
CA GLY A 115 10.31 10.18 15.70
C GLY A 115 8.90 10.54 15.25
N SER A 116 7.89 10.20 16.05
CA SER A 116 6.49 10.57 15.78
C SER A 116 6.30 12.09 15.70
N TRP A 117 7.00 12.86 16.54
CA TRP A 117 6.94 14.31 16.52
C TRP A 117 7.54 14.92 15.25
N GLU A 118 8.68 14.42 14.77
CA GLU A 118 9.27 14.87 13.50
C GLU A 118 8.36 14.52 12.31
N MET A 119 7.73 13.34 12.31
CA MET A 119 6.70 13.00 11.33
C MET A 119 5.52 13.97 11.38
N ASN A 120 5.02 14.30 12.57
CA ASN A 120 3.90 15.24 12.73
C ASN A 120 4.24 16.64 12.20
N LYS A 121 5.43 17.16 12.51
CA LYS A 121 5.93 18.43 11.96
C LYS A 121 5.94 18.40 10.45
N MET A 122 6.53 17.36 9.85
CA MET A 122 6.62 17.24 8.40
C MET A 122 5.23 17.20 7.75
N ILE A 123 4.30 16.44 8.32
CA ILE A 123 2.91 16.41 7.89
C ILE A 123 2.28 17.81 8.00
N ALA A 124 2.47 18.52 9.11
CA ALA A 124 1.89 19.85 9.33
C ALA A 124 2.42 20.92 8.36
N LEU A 125 3.60 20.72 7.76
CA LEU A 125 4.18 21.68 6.81
C LEU A 125 3.38 21.79 5.51
N TYR A 126 2.60 20.78 5.13
CA TYR A 126 1.89 20.74 3.84
C TYR A 126 0.52 21.41 3.91
N SER A 127 0.53 22.74 3.81
CA SER A 127 -0.66 23.57 3.63
C SER A 127 -1.13 23.60 2.16
N ASN A 128 -2.34 24.11 1.93
CA ASN A 128 -2.87 24.39 0.58
C ASN A 128 -1.88 25.14 -0.32
N GLU A 129 -1.22 26.18 0.20
CA GLU A 129 -0.27 27.00 -0.57
C GLU A 129 0.96 26.18 -1.00
N LYS A 130 1.52 25.38 -0.09
CA LYS A 130 2.67 24.53 -0.43
C LYS A 130 2.31 23.44 -1.42
N LEU A 131 1.12 22.85 -1.27
CA LEU A 131 0.58 21.87 -2.20
C LEU A 131 0.44 22.45 -3.60
N LYS A 132 -0.21 23.60 -3.72
CA LYS A 132 -0.40 24.29 -4.99
C LYS A 132 0.94 24.64 -5.64
N ASN A 133 1.86 25.24 -4.88
CA ASN A 133 3.19 25.57 -5.37
C ASN A 133 3.97 24.31 -5.80
N HIS A 134 3.83 23.18 -5.09
CA HIS A 134 4.46 21.92 -5.49
C HIS A 134 3.94 21.44 -6.86
N TYR A 135 2.62 21.40 -7.06
CA TYR A 135 2.03 20.98 -8.33
C TYR A 135 2.37 21.95 -9.47
N GLU A 136 2.33 23.26 -9.24
CA GLU A 136 2.70 24.28 -10.24
C GLU A 136 4.18 24.14 -10.66
N ASN A 137 5.08 23.95 -9.69
CA ASN A 137 6.49 23.72 -9.99
C ASN A 137 6.73 22.40 -10.72
N TRP A 138 6.00 21.34 -10.37
CA TRP A 138 6.10 20.05 -11.04
C TRP A 138 5.69 20.14 -12.52
N LEU A 139 4.71 20.97 -12.88
CA LEU A 139 4.33 21.22 -14.27
C LEU A 139 5.44 21.91 -15.08
N ILE A 140 6.24 22.75 -14.43
CA ILE A 140 7.37 23.46 -15.06
C ILE A 140 8.60 22.55 -15.14
N THR A 141 8.89 21.80 -14.08
CA THR A 141 10.05 20.92 -13.96
C THR A 141 9.60 19.57 -13.39
N PRO A 142 9.11 18.66 -14.25
CA PRO A 142 8.62 17.38 -13.80
C PRO A 142 9.76 16.56 -13.21
N SER A 143 9.53 16.05 -12.00
CA SER A 143 10.40 15.09 -11.35
C SER A 143 9.66 13.76 -11.20
N PHE A 144 10.34 12.67 -11.55
CA PHE A 144 9.81 11.33 -11.39
C PHE A 144 10.47 10.68 -10.20
N ILE A 145 9.65 10.23 -9.25
CA ILE A 145 10.14 9.48 -8.10
C ILE A 145 10.53 8.11 -8.60
N THR A 146 11.84 7.84 -8.60
CA THR A 146 12.33 6.49 -8.80
C THR A 146 12.30 5.80 -7.45
N LEU A 147 11.59 4.67 -7.34
CA LEU A 147 11.53 3.86 -6.11
C LEU A 147 12.90 3.36 -5.62
N SER A 148 14.00 3.68 -6.32
CA SER A 148 15.40 3.44 -5.94
C SER A 148 15.79 3.96 -4.55
N VAL A 149 15.04 4.93 -3.98
CA VAL A 149 15.39 5.59 -2.71
C VAL A 149 15.31 4.68 -1.45
N ALA A 150 14.75 3.47 -1.57
CA ALA A 150 14.82 2.49 -0.48
C ALA A 150 16.18 1.76 -0.45
N ASN A 151 17.18 2.39 0.18
CA ASN A 151 18.43 1.71 0.55
C ASN A 151 18.19 0.84 1.81
N SER A 152 19.21 0.14 2.32
CA SER A 152 19.07 -0.73 3.51
C SER A 152 18.64 0.00 4.79
N ASN A 153 18.62 1.34 4.80
CA ASN A 153 18.42 2.15 5.99
C ASN A 153 17.16 3.02 5.89
N SER A 154 16.24 2.71 4.96
CA SER A 154 14.98 3.44 4.85
C SER A 154 13.78 2.50 4.77
N ILE A 155 12.68 2.97 5.37
CA ILE A 155 11.38 2.31 5.38
C ILE A 155 10.41 3.20 4.62
N VAL A 156 9.59 2.58 3.77
CA VAL A 156 8.52 3.24 3.02
C VAL A 156 7.20 2.64 3.48
N ILE A 157 6.41 3.46 4.17
CA ILE A 157 5.05 3.11 4.59
C ILE A 157 4.07 3.63 3.55
N ALA A 158 3.12 2.80 3.13
CA ALA A 158 2.05 3.18 2.20
C ALA A 158 0.70 2.61 2.66
N ASN A 159 -0.38 3.10 2.03
CA ASN A 159 -1.77 2.91 2.43
C ASN A 159 -2.11 3.53 3.80
N SER A 160 -3.37 3.39 4.21
CA SER A 160 -3.92 3.97 5.43
C SER A 160 -4.90 2.99 6.05
N PRO A 161 -4.85 2.77 7.38
CA PRO A 161 -5.84 1.97 8.09
C PRO A 161 -7.22 2.64 8.14
N LEU A 162 -7.33 3.89 7.66
CA LEU A 162 -8.61 4.60 7.54
C LEU A 162 -9.37 4.27 6.25
N PHE A 163 -8.75 3.54 5.32
CA PHE A 163 -9.44 3.08 4.12
C PHE A 163 -10.20 1.79 4.42
N ASP A 164 -11.53 1.88 4.33
CA ASP A 164 -12.42 0.76 4.59
C ASP A 164 -12.38 -0.26 3.45
N VAL A 165 -11.43 -1.18 3.57
CA VAL A 165 -11.29 -2.32 2.67
C VAL A 165 -12.37 -3.38 2.91
N TYR A 166 -12.89 -3.49 4.14
CA TYR A 166 -13.88 -4.49 4.53
C TYR A 166 -15.33 -4.08 4.23
N GLY A 167 -15.59 -2.79 3.96
CA GLY A 167 -16.88 -2.29 3.52
C GLY A 167 -17.26 -2.64 2.08
N ASN A 168 -16.38 -3.29 1.32
CA ASN A 168 -16.63 -3.69 -0.07
C ASN A 168 -17.45 -4.99 -0.15
N ASP A 169 -18.78 -4.89 -0.16
CA ASP A 169 -19.69 -6.02 -0.38
C ASP A 169 -20.27 -6.01 -1.80
N PHE A 170 -19.91 -7.01 -2.60
CA PHE A 170 -20.41 -7.19 -3.98
C PHE A 170 -21.72 -8.00 -4.06
N GLY A 171 -22.34 -8.30 -2.91
CA GLY A 171 -23.55 -9.12 -2.78
C GLY A 171 -23.29 -10.56 -2.36
N TRP A 172 -22.03 -10.93 -2.10
CA TRP A 172 -21.62 -12.28 -1.70
C TRP A 172 -20.95 -12.31 -0.31
N GLY A 173 -21.03 -11.19 0.42
CA GLY A 173 -20.43 -11.02 1.73
C GLY A 173 -19.23 -10.06 1.69
N ILE A 174 -18.86 -9.61 2.89
CA ILE A 174 -17.70 -8.75 3.11
C ILE A 174 -16.39 -9.53 2.94
N PRO A 175 -15.27 -8.85 2.64
CA PRO A 175 -13.95 -9.48 2.60
C PRO A 175 -13.58 -10.08 3.96
N VAL A 176 -12.89 -11.22 3.93
CA VAL A 176 -12.40 -11.90 5.15
C VAL A 176 -10.91 -11.66 5.40
N GLY A 177 -10.23 -11.00 4.46
CA GLY A 177 -8.82 -10.61 4.60
C GLY A 177 -8.33 -9.86 3.35
N VAL A 178 -7.20 -9.18 3.49
CA VAL A 178 -6.60 -8.37 2.42
C VAL A 178 -5.14 -8.75 2.22
N ARG A 179 -4.70 -8.78 0.95
CA ARG A 179 -3.31 -9.08 0.56
C ARG A 179 -2.87 -8.15 -0.56
N SER A 180 -1.58 -7.78 -0.59
CA SER A 180 -1.01 -7.05 -1.74
C SER A 180 -0.26 -7.95 -2.73
N GLY A 181 -0.34 -7.58 -4.01
CA GLY A 181 0.41 -8.21 -5.09
C GLY A 181 1.90 -7.86 -5.08
N GLY A 182 2.68 -8.56 -5.91
CA GLY A 182 4.15 -8.47 -5.95
C GLY A 182 4.73 -7.07 -6.17
N ALA A 183 4.00 -6.17 -6.85
CA ALA A 183 4.41 -4.78 -7.05
C ALA A 183 4.63 -4.00 -5.74
N ASN A 184 4.03 -4.46 -4.63
CA ASN A 184 4.17 -3.88 -3.30
C ASN A 184 5.18 -4.63 -2.41
N LYS A 185 5.90 -5.62 -2.94
CA LYS A 185 6.85 -6.44 -2.18
C LYS A 185 8.29 -6.05 -2.53
N ARG A 186 8.92 -5.28 -1.64
CA ARG A 186 10.33 -4.86 -1.74
C ARG A 186 10.89 -4.64 -0.34
N ASN A 187 12.17 -4.93 -0.14
CA ASN A 187 12.89 -4.58 1.09
C ASN A 187 12.61 -3.12 1.52
N GLY A 188 12.20 -2.96 2.77
CA GLY A 188 11.87 -1.67 3.41
C GLY A 188 10.44 -1.21 3.16
N LYS A 189 9.61 -1.97 2.41
CA LYS A 189 8.21 -1.59 2.15
C LYS A 189 7.30 -2.15 3.26
N ILE A 190 6.47 -1.28 3.82
CA ILE A 190 5.38 -1.63 4.74
C ILE A 190 4.08 -1.14 4.13
N ILE A 191 3.09 -2.03 4.03
CA ILE A 191 1.74 -1.68 3.60
C ILE A 191 0.80 -1.81 4.80
N VAL A 192 0.01 -0.76 5.04
CA VAL A 192 -0.93 -0.70 6.17
C VAL A 192 -2.36 -0.85 5.68
N TYR A 193 -3.12 -1.76 6.29
CA TYR A 193 -4.54 -1.94 6.05
C TYR A 193 -5.34 -1.69 7.32
N ALA A 194 -6.62 -1.36 7.17
CA ALA A 194 -7.55 -1.52 8.28
C ALA A 194 -7.54 -3.01 8.68
N GLY A 195 -7.57 -3.30 9.98
CA GLY A 195 -7.73 -4.68 10.44
C GLY A 195 -9.22 -5.06 10.50
N VAL A 196 -9.50 -6.36 10.57
CA VAL A 196 -10.87 -6.89 10.62
C VAL A 196 -11.62 -6.38 11.86
N GLU A 197 -10.91 -6.26 12.98
CA GLU A 197 -11.48 -5.73 14.22
C GLU A 197 -11.44 -4.20 14.22
N LYS A 198 -12.53 -3.58 14.68
CA LYS A 198 -12.64 -2.12 14.70
C LYS A 198 -11.52 -1.50 15.53
N GLY A 199 -10.69 -0.67 14.88
CA GLY A 199 -9.57 0.03 15.52
C GLY A 199 -8.23 -0.73 15.44
N SER A 200 -8.23 -1.96 14.91
CA SER A 200 -7.02 -2.71 14.58
C SER A 200 -6.47 -2.31 13.20
N MET A 201 -5.22 -2.71 12.93
CA MET A 201 -4.57 -2.52 11.63
C MET A 201 -3.76 -3.77 11.28
N ASP A 202 -3.74 -4.12 9.99
CA ASP A 202 -2.91 -5.20 9.48
C ASP A 202 -1.68 -4.60 8.78
N LEU A 203 -0.49 -5.16 9.06
CA LEU A 203 0.76 -4.74 8.47
C LEU A 203 1.33 -5.83 7.57
N GLU A 204 1.53 -5.54 6.29
CA GLU A 204 2.37 -6.36 5.43
C GLU A 204 3.78 -5.76 5.37
N VAL A 205 4.73 -6.42 6.03
CA VAL A 205 6.12 -5.98 6.16
C VAL A 205 7.01 -6.78 5.21
N CYS A 206 7.81 -6.10 4.38
CA CYS A 206 8.75 -6.74 3.47
C CYS A 206 10.19 -6.35 3.83
N LEU A 207 10.89 -7.26 4.51
CA LEU A 207 12.27 -7.13 4.96
C LEU A 207 13.03 -8.47 4.74
N PRO A 208 14.37 -8.47 4.78
CA PRO A 208 15.16 -9.69 4.82
C PRO A 208 14.68 -10.62 5.95
N TYR A 209 14.77 -11.92 5.70
CA TYR A 209 14.29 -12.94 6.64
C TYR A 209 14.93 -12.76 8.02
N GLU A 210 16.23 -12.46 8.07
CA GLU A 210 16.99 -12.30 9.32
C GLU A 210 16.43 -11.15 10.17
N ILE A 211 15.92 -10.09 9.54
CA ILE A 211 15.30 -8.95 10.22
C ILE A 211 13.89 -9.32 10.68
N LEU A 212 13.11 -10.01 9.84
CA LEU A 212 11.77 -10.48 10.23
C LEU A 212 11.84 -11.49 11.39
N GLU A 213 12.82 -12.38 11.38
CA GLU A 213 13.08 -13.33 12.47
C GLU A 213 13.50 -12.60 13.75
N ALA A 214 14.35 -11.56 13.67
CA ALA A 214 14.71 -10.76 14.83
C ALA A 214 13.49 -10.03 15.42
N ILE A 215 12.65 -9.41 14.58
CA ILE A 215 11.41 -8.74 15.00
C ILE A 215 10.43 -9.73 15.63
N GLY A 216 10.26 -10.92 15.05
CA GLY A 216 9.37 -11.96 15.58
C GLY A 216 9.82 -12.55 16.92
N ASN A 217 11.07 -12.33 17.32
CA ASN A 217 11.64 -12.73 18.61
C ASN A 217 11.81 -11.54 19.58
N ASP A 218 11.34 -10.34 19.22
CA ASP A 218 11.42 -9.15 20.06
C ASP A 218 10.17 -9.05 20.94
N ASP A 219 10.33 -9.24 22.25
CA ASP A 219 9.21 -9.27 23.21
C ASP A 219 8.46 -7.93 23.29
N GLU A 220 9.15 -6.79 23.15
CA GLU A 220 8.55 -5.46 23.19
C GLU A 220 7.66 -5.23 21.97
N PHE A 221 8.14 -5.63 20.79
CA PHE A 221 7.36 -5.54 19.56
C PHE A 221 6.16 -6.49 19.59
N MET A 222 6.38 -7.73 20.01
CA MET A 222 5.34 -8.76 20.01
C MET A 222 4.23 -8.51 21.04
N GLU A 223 4.41 -7.60 22.01
CA GLU A 223 3.33 -7.12 22.89
C GLU A 223 2.18 -6.47 22.11
N PHE A 224 2.47 -5.88 20.94
CA PHE A 224 1.49 -5.16 20.11
C PHE A 224 1.00 -5.94 18.89
N VAL A 225 1.53 -7.14 18.66
CA VAL A 225 1.23 -7.95 17.47
C VAL A 225 0.37 -9.15 17.83
N SER A 226 -0.69 -9.36 17.07
CA SER A 226 -1.47 -10.61 17.08
C SER A 226 -1.20 -11.36 15.79
N ASN A 227 -0.86 -12.65 15.91
CA ASN A 227 -0.64 -13.58 14.79
C ASN A 227 -1.90 -14.37 14.48
#